data_AF-A0A1I3SEM1-F1
#
_entry.id   AF-A0A1I3SEM1-F1
#
_cell.length_a   1.000
_cell.length_b   1.000
_cell.length_c   1.000
_cell.angle_alpha   90.00
_cell.angle_beta   90.00
_cell.angle_gamma   90.00
#
_symmetry.space_group_name_H-M   'P 1'
#
loop_
_entity.id
_entity.type
_entity.pdbx_description
1 polymer ?
#
loop_
_entity_poly.entity_id
_entity_poly.type
_entity_poly.pdbx_seq_one_letter_code
_entity_poly.pdbx_strand_id
1 'polypeptide(L)'
;MTITRRLFLRNTAAVGAVGTTLAAPAIAAKPEMTPHELASYHARQLAEAMNQIDPAMTYRVTIDFEHSFALIAGHKAKGARS
;
A
#
# COMPACT_ATOMS: atom_id res chain seq x y z
N MET A 1 -64.48 -2.96 3.13
CA MET A 1 -63.98 -2.94 4.52
C MET A 1 -62.47 -2.68 4.45
N THR A 2 -62.06 -1.41 4.52
CA THR A 2 -60.72 -0.97 4.12
C THR A 2 -59.90 -0.63 5.37
N ILE A 3 -59.12 -1.61 5.84
CA ILE A 3 -58.28 -1.51 7.03
C ILE A 3 -56.96 -0.79 6.70
N THR A 4 -56.86 0.45 7.19
CA THR A 4 -55.71 1.04 7.91
C THR A 4 -54.31 0.96 7.29
N ARG A 5 -54.06 1.77 6.25
CA ARG A 5 -52.73 2.07 5.71
C ARG A 5 -52.00 3.22 6.45
N ARG A 6 -52.29 3.43 7.75
CA ARG A 6 -51.84 4.61 8.54
C ARG A 6 -50.95 4.30 9.76
N LEU A 7 -50.62 3.04 10.03
CA LEU A 7 -49.84 2.69 11.24
C LEU A 7 -48.33 2.57 11.00
N PHE A 8 -47.88 2.44 9.74
CA PHE A 8 -46.47 2.18 9.45
C PHE A 8 -45.56 3.43 9.49
N LEU A 9 -46.14 4.64 9.38
CA LEU A 9 -45.38 5.89 9.29
C LEU A 9 -45.21 6.63 10.63
N ARG A 10 -45.66 6.06 11.76
CA ARG A 10 -45.59 6.73 13.06
C ARG A 10 -44.40 6.35 13.94
N ASN A 11 -43.56 5.39 13.54
CA ASN A 11 -42.56 4.81 14.46
C ASN A 11 -41.09 5.06 14.14
N THR A 12 -40.76 5.97 13.23
CA THR A 12 -39.37 6.47 13.11
C THR A 12 -39.27 7.81 13.82
N ALA A 13 -39.43 7.75 15.14
CA ALA A 13 -39.04 8.82 16.03
C ALA A 13 -37.54 9.06 15.90
N ALA A 14 -37.21 10.33 15.68
CA ALA A 14 -35.91 10.98 15.81
C ALA A 14 -34.78 10.14 16.45
N VAL A 15 -33.88 9.62 15.62
CA VAL A 15 -32.50 9.33 16.05
C VAL A 15 -31.70 10.59 15.80
N GLY A 16 -31.37 11.28 16.90
CA GLY A 16 -30.54 12.48 16.88
C GLY A 16 -29.23 12.19 16.16
N ALA A 17 -28.92 13.00 15.15
CA ALA A 17 -27.63 13.01 14.50
C ALA A 17 -26.59 13.54 15.50
N VAL A 18 -26.01 12.67 16.30
CA VAL A 18 -24.69 12.93 16.88
C VAL A 18 -23.71 12.75 15.72
N GLY A 19 -23.50 13.83 14.98
CA GLY A 19 -22.43 13.92 14.01
C GLY A 19 -21.11 13.85 14.74
N THR A 20 -20.61 12.65 15.03
CA THR A 20 -19.20 12.45 15.33
C THR A 20 -18.45 12.75 14.05
N THR A 21 -17.91 13.95 13.93
CA THR A 21 -16.84 14.23 12.97
C THR A 21 -15.63 13.41 13.41
N LEU A 22 -15.56 12.16 12.98
CA LEU A 22 -14.31 11.42 12.99
C LEU A 22 -13.39 12.22 12.06
N ALA A 23 -12.51 13.02 12.65
CA ALA A 23 -11.41 13.62 11.93
C ALA A 23 -10.62 12.45 11.34
N ALA A 24 -10.87 12.15 10.07
CA ALA A 24 -9.97 11.29 9.31
C ALA A 24 -8.59 11.94 9.44
N PRO A 25 -7.56 11.20 9.88
CA PRO A 25 -6.22 11.76 9.89
C PRO A 25 -5.98 12.27 8.47
N ALA A 26 -5.69 13.56 8.34
CA ALA A 26 -5.26 14.13 7.09
C ALA A 26 -4.07 13.28 6.66
N ILE A 27 -4.27 12.43 5.65
CA ILE A 27 -3.20 11.67 5.05
C ILE A 27 -2.32 12.76 4.47
N ALA A 28 -1.30 13.15 5.22
CA ALA A 28 -0.26 14.04 4.74
C ALA A 28 0.13 13.46 3.39
N ALA A 29 -0.16 14.20 2.32
CA ALA A 29 0.15 13.78 0.97
C ALA A 29 1.62 13.36 1.03
N LYS A 30 1.87 12.05 0.91
CA LYS A 30 3.24 11.55 0.89
C LYS A 30 3.94 12.39 -0.18
N PRO A 31 5.14 12.93 0.09
CA PRO A 31 5.85 13.73 -0.88
C PRO A 31 5.78 12.98 -2.21
N GLU A 32 5.19 13.61 -3.23
CA GLU A 32 4.92 12.94 -4.49
C GLU A 32 6.25 12.51 -5.08
N MET A 33 6.55 11.23 -4.95
CA MET A 33 7.75 10.66 -5.53
C MET A 33 7.57 10.68 -7.03
N THR A 34 8.62 11.11 -7.73
CA THR A 34 8.65 10.98 -9.18
C THR A 34 8.55 9.51 -9.57
N PRO A 35 8.04 9.18 -10.78
CA PRO A 35 7.99 7.80 -11.27
C PRO A 35 9.35 7.08 -11.19
N HIS A 36 10.46 7.81 -11.42
CA HIS A 36 11.81 7.27 -11.30
C HIS A 36 12.19 6.89 -9.86
N GLU A 37 11.81 7.72 -8.89
CA GLU A 37 12.02 7.45 -7.48
C GLU A 37 11.18 6.27 -7.02
N LEU A 38 9.93 6.15 -7.49
CA LEU A 38 9.07 5.01 -7.20
C LEU A 38 9.65 3.70 -7.74
N ALA A 39 10.11 3.69 -9.00
CA ALA A 39 10.77 2.52 -9.58
C ALA A 39 12.01 2.12 -8.78
N SER A 40 12.83 3.10 -8.39
CA SER A 40 14.01 2.89 -7.55
C SER A 40 13.68 2.32 -6.18
N TYR A 41 12.60 2.81 -5.58
CA TYR A 41 12.14 2.34 -4.28
C TYR A 41 11.64 0.90 -4.32
N HIS A 42 10.80 0.56 -5.29
CA HIS A 42 10.27 -0.80 -5.43
C HIS A 42 11.36 -1.83 -5.76
N ALA A 43 12.32 -1.47 -6.60
CA ALA A 43 13.43 -2.37 -6.91
C ALA A 43 14.34 -2.64 -5.70
N ARG A 44 14.55 -1.64 -4.83
CA ARG A 44 15.28 -1.81 -3.56
C ARG A 44 14.52 -2.66 -2.56
N GLN A 45 13.21 -2.45 -2.41
CA GLN A 45 12.39 -3.30 -1.54
C GLN A 45 12.42 -4.76 -1.97
N LEU A 46 12.36 -5.02 -3.28
CA LEU A 46 12.46 -6.38 -3.79
C LEU A 46 13.82 -7.00 -3.46
N ALA A 47 14.92 -6.27 -3.66
CA ALA A 47 16.26 -6.75 -3.30
C ALA A 47 16.40 -7.04 -1.79
N GLU A 48 15.78 -6.23 -0.93
CA GLU A 48 15.75 -6.46 0.51
C GLU A 48 14.96 -7.72 0.88
N ALA A 49 13.77 -7.91 0.29
CA ALA A 49 12.98 -9.12 0.47
C ALA A 49 13.73 -10.38 -0.01
N MET A 50 14.45 -10.29 -1.12
CA MET A 50 15.27 -11.40 -1.62
C MET A 50 16.44 -11.75 -0.67
N ASN A 51 17.03 -10.75 -0.01
CA ASN A 51 18.06 -10.97 1.01
C ASN A 51 17.47 -11.64 2.27
N GLN A 52 16.23 -11.31 2.65
CA GLN A 52 15.54 -11.99 3.74
C GLN A 52 15.24 -13.47 3.42
N ILE A 53 15.01 -13.80 2.15
CA ILE A 53 14.80 -15.19 1.69
C ILE A 53 16.11 -15.98 1.70
N ASP A 54 17.20 -15.40 1.20
CA ASP A 54 18.52 -16.02 1.20
C ASP A 54 19.59 -15.03 1.70
N PRO A 55 19.91 -15.08 3.01
CA PRO A 55 20.91 -14.20 3.62
C PRO A 55 22.35 -14.44 3.14
N ALA A 56 22.62 -15.57 2.48
CA ALA A 56 23.93 -15.84 1.90
C ALA A 56 24.15 -15.10 0.57
N MET A 57 23.10 -14.47 0.04
CA MET A 57 23.11 -13.73 -1.22
C MET A 57 23.09 -12.23 -1.00
N THR A 58 23.84 -11.51 -1.82
CA THR A 58 23.82 -10.05 -1.90
C THR A 58 23.25 -9.65 -3.25
N TYR A 59 22.25 -8.76 -3.23
CA TYR A 59 21.52 -8.36 -4.44
C TYR A 59 21.93 -6.95 -4.87
N ARG A 60 22.29 -6.81 -6.15
CA ARG A 60 22.54 -5.51 -6.79
C ARG A 60 21.36 -5.15 -7.67
N VAL A 61 20.96 -3.88 -7.61
CA VAL A 61 19.85 -3.32 -8.38
C VAL A 61 20.40 -2.37 -9.43
N THR A 62 19.91 -2.48 -10.66
CA THR A 62 20.18 -1.52 -11.75
C THR A 62 18.90 -1.27 -12.50
N ILE A 63 18.63 -0.01 -12.84
CA ILE A 63 17.41 0.40 -13.54
C ILE A 63 17.83 1.12 -14.81
N ASP A 64 17.30 0.64 -15.93
CA ASP A 64 17.40 1.29 -17.23
C ASP A 64 16.10 2.07 -17.46
N PHE A 65 16.21 3.40 -17.39
CA PHE A 65 15.07 4.29 -17.62
C PHE A 65 14.82 4.56 -19.11
N GLU A 66 15.79 4.30 -19.98
CA GLU A 66 15.64 4.48 -21.44
C GLU A 66 14.78 3.34 -22.02
N HIS A 67 15.04 2.11 -21.58
CA HIS A 67 14.32 0.92 -22.01
C HIS A 67 13.26 0.43 -21.01
N SER A 68 13.06 1.16 -19.91
CA SER A 68 12.01 0.92 -18.90
C SER A 68 12.04 -0.47 -18.24
N PHE A 69 13.22 -0.92 -17.80
CA PHE A 69 13.35 -2.18 -17.06
C PHE A 69 14.25 -2.06 -15.83
N ALA A 70 14.07 -2.98 -14.88
CA ALA A 70 14.93 -3.13 -13.71
C ALA A 70 15.54 -4.53 -13.67
N LEU A 71 16.84 -4.60 -13.37
CA LEU A 71 17.58 -5.84 -13.16
C LEU A 71 17.99 -5.96 -11.69
N ILE A 72 17.75 -7.14 -11.13
CA ILE A 72 18.17 -7.51 -9.78
C ILE A 72 18.99 -8.78 -9.88
N ALA A 73 20.29 -8.66 -9.63
CA ALA A 73 21.22 -9.77 -9.73
C ALA A 73 21.74 -10.13 -8.34
N GLY A 74 21.54 -11.39 -7.94
CA GLY A 74 22.10 -11.95 -6.72
C GLY A 74 23.49 -12.52 -6.95
N HIS A 75 24.40 -12.31 -6.01
CA HIS A 75 25.69 -12.99 -5.94
C HIS A 75 25.95 -13.52 -4.53
N LYS A 76 26.71 -14.62 -4.40
CA LYS A 76 27.10 -15.12 -3.08
C LYS A 76 27.91 -14.07 -2.33
N ALA A 77 27.54 -13.80 -1.08
CA ALA A 77 28.28 -12.92 -0.20
C ALA A 77 29.72 -13.47 -0.03
N LYS A 78 30.71 -12.57 -0.05
CA LYS A 78 32.13 -12.93 0.04
C LYS A 78 32.36 -13.61 1.40
N GLY A 79 32.52 -14.94 1.42
CA GLY A 79 32.67 -15.73 2.65
C GLY A 79 31.66 -16.87 2.81
N ALA A 80 30.61 -16.94 1.99
CA ALA A 80 29.73 -18.10 1.92
C ALA A 80 30.48 -19.28 1.28
N ARG A 81 31.20 -20.07 2.09
CA ARG A 81 31.83 -21.32 1.65
C ARG A 81 30.74 -22.27 1.15
N SER A 82 30.90 -22.78 -0.07
CA SER A 82 30.01 -23.81 -0.65
C SER A 82 30.21 -25.15 0.02
#